data_AF-A0A1H5F225-F1
#
_entry.id   AF-A0A1H5F225-F1
#
_cell.length_a   1.000
_cell.length_b   1.000
_cell.length_c   1.000
_cell.angle_alpha   90.00
_cell.angle_beta   90.00
_cell.angle_gamma   90.00
#
_symmetry.space_group_name_H-M   'P 1'
#
loop_
_entity.id
_entity.type
_entity.pdbx_description
1 polymer ?
#
loop_
_entity_poly.entity_id
_entity_poly.type
_entity_poly.pdbx_seq_one_letter_code
_entity_poly.pdbx_strand_id
1 'polypeptide(L)'
;MTLESFIKKLKNTPSQIVFSETISTIEALYNFNASAFTNGNLQNSKTENLGSSKVLAFGMKQQFTKEETLACFGQYYFKDVLENPNGTDHQNIRNFMNTGFEGVSFEDEVLTKKN
;
A
#
# COMPACT_ATOMS: atom_id res chain seq x y z
N MET A 1 11.60 3.05 10.91
CA MET A 1 12.88 2.46 10.42
C MET A 1 13.40 3.28 9.26
N THR A 2 14.67 3.17 8.85
CA THR A 2 15.15 3.88 7.65
C THR A 2 14.56 3.25 6.39
N LEU A 3 14.45 4.02 5.30
CA LEU A 3 13.96 3.51 4.01
C LEU A 3 14.76 2.29 3.54
N GLU A 4 16.09 2.36 3.63
CA GLU A 4 16.99 1.27 3.24
C GLU A 4 16.71 -0.01 4.05
N SER A 5 16.58 0.12 5.37
CA SER A 5 16.27 -1.03 6.23
C SER A 5 14.89 -1.64 5.93
N PHE A 6 13.90 -0.79 5.60
CA PHE A 6 12.58 -1.24 5.20
C PHE A 6 12.64 -2.02 3.88
N ILE A 7 13.29 -1.47 2.85
CA ILE A 7 13.44 -2.12 1.55
C ILE A 7 14.19 -3.44 1.69
N LYS A 8 15.25 -3.48 2.52
CA LYS A 8 15.99 -4.72 2.79
C LYS A 8 15.09 -5.79 3.44
N LYS A 9 14.26 -5.41 4.41
CA LYS A 9 13.31 -6.32 5.05
C LYS A 9 12.23 -6.78 4.06
N LEU A 10 11.69 -5.86 3.25
CA LEU A 10 10.67 -6.13 2.24
C LEU A 10 11.16 -7.16 1.22
N LYS A 11 12.39 -7.01 0.72
CA LYS A 11 12.97 -7.91 -0.29
C LYS A 11 13.37 -9.28 0.24
N ASN A 12 13.89 -9.34 1.47
CA ASN A 12 14.44 -10.59 2.02
C ASN A 12 13.41 -11.40 2.81
N THR A 13 12.49 -10.72 3.49
CA THR A 13 11.52 -11.34 4.41
C THR A 13 10.15 -10.64 4.28
N PRO A 14 9.51 -10.66 3.09
CA PRO A 14 8.28 -9.89 2.85
C PRO A 14 7.13 -10.26 3.79
N SER A 15 6.99 -11.54 4.14
CA SER A 15 5.96 -12.04 5.08
C SER A 15 6.15 -11.59 6.53
N GLN A 16 7.30 -11.01 6.86
CA GLN A 16 7.62 -10.45 8.18
C GLN A 16 7.32 -8.94 8.28
N ILE A 17 6.91 -8.30 7.17
CA ILE A 17 6.47 -6.91 7.20
C ILE A 17 5.15 -6.84 7.96
N VAL A 18 5.07 -5.92 8.93
CA VAL A 18 3.83 -5.60 9.64
C VAL A 18 3.30 -4.27 9.12
N PHE A 19 1.97 -4.17 8.96
CA PHE A 19 1.34 -2.98 8.39
C PHE A 19 1.74 -1.67 9.09
N SER A 20 1.83 -1.68 10.42
CA SER A 20 2.24 -0.49 11.20
C SER A 20 3.67 -0.04 10.90
N GLU A 21 4.57 -0.96 10.54
CA GLU A 21 5.94 -0.60 10.14
C GLU A 21 5.94 0.13 8.80
N THR A 22 5.12 -0.33 7.85
CA THR A 22 4.92 0.35 6.57
C THR A 22 4.39 1.76 6.79
N ILE A 23 3.30 1.91 7.55
CA ILE A 23 2.71 3.22 7.84
C ILE A 23 3.71 4.14 8.55
N SER A 24 4.40 3.66 9.58
CA SER A 24 5.40 4.45 10.31
C SER A 24 6.57 4.87 9.41
N THR A 25 6.98 4.01 8.46
CA THR A 25 8.04 4.33 7.50
C THR A 25 7.58 5.41 6.52
N ILE A 26 6.35 5.31 6.01
CA ILE A 26 5.76 6.34 5.14
C ILE A 26 5.69 7.67 5.89
N GLU A 27 5.15 7.67 7.11
CA GLU A 27 4.96 8.89 7.91
C GLU A 27 6.28 9.52 8.35
N ALA A 28 7.35 8.74 8.50
CA ALA A 28 8.69 9.27 8.75
C ALA A 28 9.29 9.98 7.53
N LEU A 29 8.96 9.54 6.31
CA LEU A 29 9.61 9.98 5.07
C LEU A 29 8.78 11.00 4.26
N TYR A 30 7.46 11.01 4.44
CA TYR A 30 6.53 11.74 3.60
C TYR A 30 5.51 12.54 4.42
N ASN A 31 5.09 13.67 3.87
CA ASN A 31 3.86 14.34 4.22
C ASN A 31 2.72 13.70 3.43
N PHE A 32 1.64 13.31 4.13
CA PHE A 32 0.46 12.72 3.51
C PHE A 32 -0.57 13.81 3.19
N ASN A 33 -1.07 13.79 1.96
CA ASN A 33 -2.21 14.57 1.52
C ASN A 33 -3.35 13.62 1.13
N ALA A 34 -4.54 13.87 1.66
CA ALA A 34 -5.71 13.04 1.40
C ALA A 34 -6.22 13.29 -0.02
N SER A 35 -6.48 12.22 -0.77
CA SER A 35 -6.84 12.25 -2.19
C SER A 35 -7.79 11.11 -2.49
N ALA A 36 -8.80 11.34 -3.33
CA ALA A 36 -9.63 10.27 -3.84
C ALA A 36 -8.84 9.43 -4.85
N PHE A 37 -9.18 8.15 -4.98
CA PHE A 37 -8.46 7.26 -5.88
C PHE A 37 -9.29 6.07 -6.36
N THR A 38 -8.97 5.60 -7.55
CA THR A 38 -9.47 4.34 -8.10
C THR A 38 -8.45 3.23 -7.91
N ASN A 39 -8.94 2.00 -7.77
CA ASN A 39 -8.14 0.79 -7.73
C ASN A 39 -8.92 -0.35 -8.40
N GLY A 40 -8.67 -0.52 -9.70
CA GLY A 40 -9.52 -1.33 -10.57
C GLY A 40 -10.92 -0.72 -10.65
N ASN A 41 -11.93 -1.51 -10.31
CA ASN A 41 -13.33 -1.06 -10.31
C ASN A 41 -13.75 -0.40 -8.98
N LEU A 42 -12.87 -0.38 -7.98
CA LEU A 42 -13.15 0.24 -6.68
C LEU A 42 -12.85 1.73 -6.73
N GLN A 43 -13.81 2.54 -6.31
CA GLN A 43 -13.64 3.97 -6.07
C GLN A 43 -13.51 4.22 -4.56
N ASN A 44 -12.58 5.08 -4.17
CA ASN A 44 -12.36 5.46 -2.78
C ASN A 44 -12.47 6.98 -2.67
N SER A 45 -13.31 7.47 -1.76
CA SER A 45 -13.35 8.90 -1.48
C SER A 45 -12.09 9.35 -0.74
N LYS A 46 -11.84 10.67 -0.73
CA LYS A 46 -10.68 11.29 -0.06
C LYS A 46 -10.54 10.95 1.43
N THR A 47 -11.60 10.48 2.08
CA THR A 47 -11.62 10.15 3.52
C THR A 47 -11.61 8.66 3.81
N GLU A 48 -11.73 7.82 2.78
CA GLU A 48 -11.81 6.37 2.94
C GLU A 48 -10.49 5.69 2.62
N ASN A 49 -10.25 4.54 3.27
CA ASN A 49 -9.14 3.66 2.96
C ASN A 49 -7.77 4.38 2.93
N LEU A 50 -7.57 5.35 3.84
CA LEU A 50 -6.37 6.17 3.91
C LEU A 50 -5.09 5.34 4.04
N GLY A 51 -5.17 4.19 4.73
CA GLY A 51 -4.07 3.23 4.81
C GLY A 51 -3.69 2.66 3.44
N SER A 52 -4.67 2.25 2.64
CA SER A 52 -4.44 1.77 1.27
C SER A 52 -3.92 2.89 0.38
N SER A 53 -4.47 4.11 0.48
CA SER A 53 -3.98 5.28 -0.25
C SER A 53 -2.49 5.51 0.01
N LYS A 54 -2.06 5.52 1.29
CA LYS A 54 -0.65 5.62 1.69
C LYS A 54 0.22 4.51 1.08
N VAL A 55 -0.18 3.25 1.22
CA VAL A 55 0.63 2.10 0.75
C VAL A 55 0.77 2.08 -0.77
N LEU A 56 -0.31 2.30 -1.51
CA LEU A 56 -0.29 2.31 -2.98
C LEU A 56 0.56 3.47 -3.51
N ALA A 57 0.39 4.67 -2.96
CA ALA A 57 1.22 5.82 -3.31
C ALA A 57 2.69 5.60 -2.96
N PHE A 58 2.98 4.95 -1.83
CA PHE A 58 4.35 4.62 -1.44
C PHE A 58 4.99 3.61 -2.40
N GLY A 59 4.26 2.57 -2.81
CA GLY A 59 4.70 1.62 -3.83
C GLY A 59 5.06 2.31 -5.14
N MET A 60 4.23 3.26 -5.60
CA MET A 60 4.52 4.06 -6.79
C MET A 60 5.76 4.94 -6.62
N LYS A 61 5.89 5.66 -5.50
CA LYS A 61 7.03 6.57 -5.23
C LYS A 61 8.36 5.82 -5.14
N GLN A 62 8.34 4.59 -4.63
CA GLN A 62 9.52 3.74 -4.51
C GLN A 62 9.78 2.84 -5.72
N GLN A 63 8.90 2.88 -6.73
CA GLN A 63 8.95 2.00 -7.90
C GLN A 63 8.98 0.51 -7.52
N PHE A 64 8.20 0.15 -6.49
CA PHE A 64 8.06 -1.24 -6.07
C PHE A 64 7.31 -2.05 -7.11
N THR A 65 7.54 -3.36 -7.11
CA THR A 65 6.68 -4.28 -7.85
C THR A 65 5.30 -4.38 -7.21
N LYS A 66 4.37 -5.01 -7.93
CA LYS A 66 3.04 -5.35 -7.42
C LYS A 66 3.13 -6.19 -6.14
N GLU A 67 3.99 -7.21 -6.14
CA GLU A 67 4.18 -8.14 -5.02
C GLU A 67 4.81 -7.46 -3.82
N GLU A 68 5.81 -6.58 -4.04
CA GLU A 68 6.42 -5.77 -3.00
C GLU A 68 5.39 -4.82 -2.37
N THR A 69 4.53 -4.21 -3.17
CA THR A 69 3.46 -3.32 -2.66
C THR A 69 2.37 -4.10 -1.92
N LEU A 70 2.01 -5.30 -2.38
CA LEU A 70 1.11 -6.19 -1.64
C LEU A 70 1.70 -6.59 -0.29
N ALA A 71 2.99 -6.94 -0.25
CA ALA A 71 3.68 -7.27 1.00
C ALA A 71 3.72 -6.10 1.99
N CYS A 72 3.70 -4.85 1.51
CA CYS A 72 3.61 -3.66 2.37
C CYS A 72 2.30 -3.58 3.18
N PHE A 73 1.23 -4.28 2.78
CA PHE A 73 0.02 -4.43 3.59
C PHE A 73 0.19 -5.38 4.79
N GLY A 74 1.31 -6.10 4.87
CA GLY A 74 1.69 -6.95 5.99
C GLY A 74 0.65 -8.04 6.27
N GLN A 75 0.23 -8.15 7.54
CA GLN A 75 -0.70 -9.19 7.97
C GLN A 75 -2.05 -9.16 7.23
N TYR A 76 -2.53 -8.00 6.77
CA TYR A 76 -3.79 -7.92 6.02
C TYR A 76 -3.69 -8.60 4.65
N TYR A 77 -2.52 -8.55 4.00
CA TYR A 77 -2.32 -9.30 2.77
C TYR A 77 -2.05 -10.78 3.06
N PHE A 78 -1.03 -11.06 3.88
CA PHE A 78 -0.55 -12.44 4.06
C PHE A 78 -1.49 -13.36 4.82
N LYS A 79 -2.29 -12.83 5.75
CA LYS A 79 -3.23 -13.62 6.56
C LYS A 79 -4.65 -13.40 6.06
N ASP A 80 -5.19 -12.22 6.25
CA ASP A 80 -6.61 -11.96 6.04
C ASP A 80 -7.02 -12.20 4.57
N VAL A 81 -6.21 -11.79 3.59
CA VAL A 81 -6.56 -11.96 2.17
C VAL A 81 -6.12 -13.29 1.60
N LEU A 82 -4.85 -13.69 1.76
CA LEU A 82 -4.32 -14.91 1.13
C LEU A 82 -4.90 -16.20 1.76
N GLU A 83 -5.15 -16.22 3.07
CA GLU A 83 -5.74 -17.40 3.73
C GLU A 83 -7.27 -17.46 3.59
N ASN A 84 -7.90 -16.38 3.10
CA ASN A 84 -9.34 -16.31 2.83
C ASN A 84 -9.63 -15.87 1.39
N PRO A 85 -9.44 -16.76 0.39
CA PRO A 85 -9.58 -16.41 -1.02
C PRO A 85 -10.99 -15.95 -1.42
N ASN A 86 -12.03 -16.39 -0.69
CA ASN A 86 -13.42 -16.03 -0.95
C ASN A 86 -13.93 -14.88 -0.07
N GLY A 87 -13.03 -14.22 0.68
CA GLY A 87 -13.37 -13.10 1.56
C GLY A 87 -13.77 -11.84 0.80
N THR A 88 -14.54 -10.98 1.47
CA THR A 88 -14.98 -9.67 0.97
C THR A 88 -14.39 -8.50 1.77
N ASP A 89 -13.46 -8.78 2.66
CA ASP A 89 -12.63 -7.81 3.37
C ASP A 89 -11.52 -7.23 2.48
N HIS A 90 -10.91 -6.14 2.92
CA HIS A 90 -9.71 -5.54 2.30
C HIS A 90 -9.81 -5.35 0.78
N GLN A 91 -10.93 -4.76 0.31
CA GLN A 91 -11.24 -4.63 -1.12
C GLN A 91 -10.12 -3.97 -1.95
N ASN A 92 -9.36 -3.03 -1.39
CA ASN A 92 -8.21 -2.44 -2.08
C ASN A 92 -7.07 -3.45 -2.31
N ILE A 93 -6.77 -4.33 -1.35
CA ILE A 93 -5.75 -5.37 -1.53
C ILE A 93 -6.21 -6.33 -2.62
N ARG A 94 -7.45 -6.80 -2.55
CA ARG A 94 -8.03 -7.77 -3.50
C ARG A 94 -8.11 -7.20 -4.93
N ASN A 95 -8.53 -5.94 -5.09
CA ASN A 95 -8.52 -5.30 -6.42
C ASN A 95 -7.09 -5.14 -6.94
N PHE A 96 -6.16 -4.69 -6.11
CA PHE A 96 -4.77 -4.49 -6.51
C PHE A 96 -4.08 -5.82 -6.89
N MET A 97 -4.43 -6.94 -6.25
CA MET A 97 -3.99 -8.28 -6.67
C MET A 97 -4.41 -8.64 -8.10
N ASN A 98 -5.51 -8.08 -8.60
CA ASN A 98 -5.98 -8.35 -9.96
C ASN A 98 -5.37 -7.36 -10.97
N THR A 99 -5.48 -6.06 -10.70
CA THR A 99 -5.15 -5.02 -11.67
C THR A 99 -3.73 -4.46 -11.55
N GLY A 100 -3.08 -4.62 -10.40
CA GLY A 100 -1.80 -3.95 -10.12
C GLY A 100 -1.90 -2.43 -10.25
N PHE A 101 -0.77 -1.78 -10.52
CA PHE A 101 -0.68 -0.32 -10.63
C PHE A 101 -1.46 0.25 -11.82
N GLU A 102 -1.70 -0.52 -12.87
CA GLU A 102 -2.50 -0.08 -14.03
C GLU A 102 -3.95 0.25 -13.63
N GLY A 103 -4.46 -0.39 -12.57
CA GLY A 103 -5.78 -0.09 -12.02
C GLY A 103 -5.80 1.07 -11.03
N VAL A 104 -4.65 1.64 -10.64
CA VAL A 104 -4.58 2.66 -9.58
C VAL A 104 -4.41 4.04 -10.19
N SER A 105 -5.33 4.95 -9.87
CA SER A 105 -5.24 6.36 -10.27
C SER A 105 -5.64 7.26 -9.11
N PHE A 106 -4.82 8.27 -8.82
CA PHE A 106 -5.07 9.27 -7.79
C PHE A 106 -5.50 10.60 -8.43
N GLU A 107 -6.45 11.30 -7.82
CA GLU A 107 -6.86 12.64 -8.29
C GLU A 107 -5.78 13.69 -8.00
N ASP A 108 -5.18 13.62 -6.81
CA ASP A 108 -4.12 14.52 -6.33
C ASP A 108 -2.83 13.78 -5.91
N GLU A 109 -1.72 14.51 -5.78
CA GLU A 109 -0.49 13.98 -5.18
C GLU A 109 -0.72 13.60 -3.70
N VAL A 110 -0.51 12.32 -3.38
CA VAL A 110 -0.78 11.73 -2.05
C VAL A 110 0.40 11.87 -1.09
N LEU A 111 1.62 11.72 -1.60
CA LEU A 111 2.84 11.69 -0.79
C LEU A 111 3.88 12.67 -1.34
N THR A 112 4.27 13.63 -0.52
CA THR A 112 5.36 14.57 -0.81
C THR A 112 6.49 14.32 0.17
N LYS A 113 7.74 14.19 -0.31
CA LYS A 113 8.89 13.87 0.53
C LYS A 113 9.11 14.96 1.58
N LYS A 114 9.42 14.56 2.82
CA LYS A 114 9.84 15.51 3.86
C LYS A 114 11.25 16.03 3.56
N ASN A 115 11.44 17.33 3.78
CA ASN A 115 12.74 17.99 3.72
C ASN A 115 13.59 17.64 4.94
#